data_AF-A0AAD9YWE1-F1
#
_entry.id   AF-A0AAD9YWE1-F1
#
_cell.length_a   1.000
_cell.length_b   1.000
_cell.length_c   1.000
_cell.angle_alpha   90.00
_cell.angle_beta   90.00
_cell.angle_gamma   90.00
#
_symmetry.space_group_name_H-M   'P 1'
#
loop_
_entity.id
_entity.type
_entity.pdbx_description
1 polymer ?
#
loop_
_entity_poly.entity_id
_entity_poly.type
_entity_poly.pdbx_seq_one_letter_code
_entity_poly.pdbx_strand_id
1 'polypeptide(L)'
;MFNALIDPRVGGTINLHKALNGQPLDFFLMWSSWTAIFGTATQTNYLATCSFMDAFARHRQSLGLHATSLDLSQIFDIGAFKRVPSYANSLTRSGLYGSEAYDVLQYCDAAIASSKSITSSVSPYDPLASAQLLAGIDAILQATRNLASENSETAGKFDSSDSNATTTQRILKKLAQLLYISTDDIDVTRPISKYGIDSMVAAELRNWLFANFAKDVPLAHMLDADTSVERLEQMVHMEH
;
A
#
# COMPACT_ATOMS: atom_id res chain seq x y z
N MET A 1 -12.15 1.55 -16.21
CA MET A 1 -11.35 1.61 -14.96
C MET A 1 -9.86 1.38 -15.22
N PHE A 2 -9.45 0.39 -16.03
CA PHE A 2 -8.04 0.12 -16.41
C PHE A 2 -7.30 1.34 -16.98
N ASN A 3 -7.84 1.94 -18.05
CA ASN A 3 -7.20 3.07 -18.75
C ASN A 3 -7.12 4.34 -17.89
N ALA A 4 -8.06 4.54 -16.95
CA ALA A 4 -8.13 5.76 -16.15
C ALA A 4 -6.89 5.99 -15.25
N LEU A 5 -6.18 4.92 -14.88
CA LEU A 5 -4.94 5.00 -14.10
C LEU A 5 -3.69 5.00 -15.00
N ILE A 6 -3.73 4.23 -16.09
CA ILE A 6 -2.61 4.04 -17.01
C ILE A 6 -2.38 5.27 -17.86
N ASP A 7 -3.42 5.81 -18.49
CA ASP A 7 -3.31 6.93 -19.43
C ASP A 7 -2.62 8.16 -18.82
N PRO A 8 -2.98 8.66 -17.63
CA PRO A 8 -2.30 9.82 -17.06
C PRO A 8 -0.87 9.52 -16.64
N ARG A 9 -0.58 8.32 -16.12
CA ARG A 9 0.75 7.95 -15.62
C ARG A 9 1.70 7.61 -16.76
N VAL A 10 1.35 6.62 -17.58
CA VAL A 10 2.16 6.16 -18.71
C VAL A 10 2.18 7.22 -19.81
N GLY A 11 1.01 7.70 -20.23
CA GLY A 11 0.90 8.74 -21.24
C GLY A 11 1.57 10.04 -20.79
N GLY A 12 1.35 10.45 -19.54
CA GLY A 12 2.02 11.62 -18.95
C GLY A 12 3.54 11.51 -18.95
N THR A 13 4.10 10.37 -18.52
CA THR A 13 5.54 10.11 -18.54
C THR A 13 6.13 10.16 -19.95
N ILE A 14 5.47 9.52 -20.92
CA ILE A 14 5.92 9.54 -22.33
C ILE A 14 5.86 10.97 -22.89
N ASN A 15 4.80 11.71 -22.59
CA ASN A 15 4.63 13.08 -23.05
C ASN A 15 5.68 14.01 -22.45
N LEU A 16 5.98 13.88 -21.14
CA LEU A 16 7.05 14.62 -20.48
C LEU A 16 8.42 14.30 -21.08
N HIS A 17 8.72 13.03 -21.33
CA HIS A 17 9.97 12.64 -21.97
C HIS A 17 10.12 13.27 -23.37
N LYS A 18 9.05 13.25 -24.18
CA LYS A 18 9.06 13.85 -25.52
C LYS A 18 9.20 15.37 -25.46
N ALA A 19 8.44 16.03 -24.57
CA ALA A 19 8.44 17.49 -24.44
C ALA A 19 9.76 18.03 -23.91
N LEU A 20 10.46 17.26 -23.06
CA LEU A 20 11.74 17.63 -22.47
C LEU A 20 12.94 17.01 -23.20
N ASN A 21 12.72 16.38 -24.36
CA ASN A 21 13.80 15.77 -25.11
C ASN A 21 14.76 16.85 -25.62
N GLY A 22 16.07 16.63 -25.45
CA GLY A 22 17.11 17.61 -25.77
C GLY A 22 17.25 18.76 -24.77
N GLN A 23 16.47 18.80 -23.68
CA GLN A 23 16.68 19.77 -22.60
C GLN A 23 17.71 19.23 -21.59
N PRO A 24 18.61 20.08 -21.06
CA PRO A 24 19.59 19.69 -20.05
C PRO A 24 18.92 19.60 -18.68
N LEU A 25 18.16 18.54 -18.44
CA LEU A 25 17.50 18.31 -17.16
C LEU A 25 18.51 17.92 -16.08
N ASP A 26 18.37 18.47 -14.88
CA ASP A 26 19.14 18.03 -13.71
C ASP A 26 18.71 16.65 -13.19
N PHE A 27 17.43 16.30 -13.37
CA PHE A 27 16.85 15.02 -12.95
C PHE A 27 15.55 14.72 -13.72
N PHE A 28 15.11 13.45 -13.66
CA PHE A 28 13.77 13.03 -14.06
C PHE A 28 13.29 11.97 -13.07
N LEU A 29 12.49 12.37 -12.09
CA LEU A 29 12.04 11.49 -11.01
C LEU A 29 10.64 10.96 -11.29
N MET A 30 10.43 9.66 -11.14
CA MET A 30 9.14 9.00 -11.27
C MET A 30 8.76 8.32 -9.96
N TRP A 31 7.48 8.41 -9.62
CA TRP A 31 6.92 7.82 -8.40
C TRP A 31 6.41 6.42 -8.69
N SER A 32 7.10 5.43 -8.15
CA SER A 32 6.71 4.03 -8.21
C SER A 32 6.47 3.49 -6.80
N SER A 33 6.32 2.19 -6.66
CA SER A 33 5.93 1.55 -5.41
C SER A 33 6.55 0.18 -5.29
N TRP A 34 6.95 -0.15 -4.06
CA TRP A 34 7.44 -1.49 -3.72
C TRP A 34 6.49 -2.62 -4.12
N THR A 35 5.20 -2.34 -4.21
CA THR A 35 4.16 -3.30 -4.65
C THR A 35 4.41 -3.84 -6.06
N ALA A 36 5.12 -3.11 -6.92
CA ALA A 36 5.53 -3.58 -8.24
C ALA A 36 6.60 -4.68 -8.20
N ILE A 37 7.39 -4.71 -7.12
CA ILE A 37 8.44 -5.71 -6.90
C ILE A 37 7.85 -6.97 -6.26
N PHE A 38 7.03 -6.79 -5.22
CA PHE A 38 6.55 -7.92 -4.40
C PHE A 38 5.21 -8.49 -4.85
N GLY A 39 4.45 -7.73 -5.65
CA GLY A 39 3.11 -8.10 -6.05
C GLY A 39 2.10 -7.88 -4.92
N THR A 40 0.98 -7.23 -5.22
CA THR A 40 -0.18 -7.15 -4.34
C THR A 40 -1.41 -7.61 -5.11
N ALA A 41 -2.23 -8.45 -4.46
CA ALA A 41 -3.50 -8.88 -5.04
C ALA A 41 -4.37 -7.66 -5.36
N THR A 42 -5.25 -7.80 -6.35
CA THR A 42 -6.27 -6.82 -6.79
C THR A 42 -5.75 -5.48 -7.36
N GLN A 43 -4.44 -5.22 -7.35
CA GLN A 43 -3.85 -3.96 -7.81
C GLN A 43 -3.10 -4.06 -9.16
N THR A 44 -3.40 -5.04 -10.01
CA THR A 44 -2.68 -5.30 -11.26
C THR A 44 -2.47 -4.06 -12.14
N ASN A 45 -3.47 -3.18 -12.22
CA ASN A 45 -3.38 -1.95 -13.04
C ASN A 45 -2.35 -0.97 -12.47
N TYR A 46 -2.30 -0.84 -11.14
CA TYR A 46 -1.34 0.01 -10.44
C TYR A 46 0.08 -0.55 -10.59
N LEU A 47 0.23 -1.86 -10.37
CA LEU A 47 1.50 -2.58 -10.57
C LEU A 47 2.02 -2.40 -11.99
N ALA A 48 1.16 -2.57 -13.00
CA ALA A 48 1.55 -2.36 -14.40
C ALA A 48 2.08 -0.94 -14.66
N THR A 49 1.47 0.09 -14.04
CA THR A 49 1.99 1.46 -14.18
C THR A 49 3.33 1.68 -13.47
N CYS A 50 3.52 1.09 -12.29
CA CYS A 50 4.77 1.16 -11.55
C CYS A 50 5.90 0.43 -12.30
N SER A 51 5.66 -0.82 -12.72
CA SER A 51 6.62 -1.58 -13.54
C SER A 51 6.97 -0.86 -14.84
N PHE A 52 6.01 -0.14 -15.46
CA PHE A 52 6.31 0.70 -16.61
C PHE A 52 7.29 1.82 -16.24
N MET A 53 7.10 2.54 -15.13
CA MET A 53 8.00 3.63 -14.71
C MET A 53 9.40 3.09 -14.38
N ASP A 54 9.49 1.94 -13.73
CA ASP A 54 10.76 1.28 -13.41
C ASP A 54 11.53 0.94 -14.69
N ALA A 55 10.85 0.32 -15.65
CA ALA A 55 11.41 0.02 -16.97
C ALA A 55 11.75 1.29 -17.76
N PHE A 56 10.92 2.33 -17.65
CA PHE A 56 11.12 3.59 -18.37
C PHE A 56 12.31 4.38 -17.84
N ALA A 57 12.59 4.32 -16.53
CA ALA A 57 13.78 4.92 -15.94
C ALA A 57 15.04 4.29 -16.55
N ARG A 58 15.07 2.95 -16.62
CA ARG A 58 16.16 2.19 -17.25
C ARG A 58 16.31 2.54 -18.72
N HIS A 59 15.20 2.67 -19.45
CA HIS A 59 15.21 3.09 -20.84
C HIS A 59 15.80 4.50 -21.03
N ARG A 60 15.42 5.48 -20.21
CA ARG A 60 16.00 6.83 -20.28
C ARG A 60 17.50 6.82 -19.96
N GLN A 61 17.91 6.10 -18.91
CA GLN A 61 19.33 6.01 -18.56
C GLN A 61 20.16 5.31 -19.64
N SER A 62 19.61 4.30 -20.34
CA SER A 62 20.32 3.66 -21.46
C SER A 62 20.52 4.58 -22.67
N LEU A 63 19.73 5.66 -22.77
CA LEU A 63 19.93 6.76 -23.72
C LEU A 63 20.89 7.84 -23.18
N GLY A 64 21.50 7.64 -22.02
CA GLY A 64 22.35 8.62 -21.34
C GLY A 64 21.57 9.78 -20.70
N LEU A 65 20.24 9.65 -20.55
CA LEU A 65 19.39 10.69 -19.99
C LEU A 65 19.13 10.43 -18.50
N HIS A 66 19.15 11.48 -17.69
CA HIS A 66 18.77 11.41 -16.28
C HIS A 66 17.34 10.84 -16.14
N ALA A 67 17.21 9.81 -15.30
CA ALA A 67 15.96 9.27 -14.81
C ALA A 67 16.16 8.36 -13.61
N THR A 68 15.25 8.43 -12.63
CA THR A 68 15.17 7.47 -11.51
C THR A 68 13.70 7.17 -11.22
N SER A 69 13.36 5.89 -11.06
CA SER A 69 12.11 5.44 -10.47
C SER A 69 12.31 5.22 -8.98
N LEU A 70 11.46 5.84 -8.17
CA LEU A 70 11.52 5.75 -6.71
C LEU A 70 10.38 4.84 -6.23
N ASP A 71 10.73 3.61 -5.86
CA ASP A 71 9.81 2.62 -5.30
C ASP A 71 9.60 2.89 -3.83
N LEU A 72 8.54 3.61 -3.52
CA LEU A 72 8.19 3.95 -2.16
C LEU A 72 7.42 2.82 -1.45
N SER A 73 7.77 2.64 -0.18
CA SER A 73 6.92 2.01 0.83
C SER A 73 5.71 2.89 1.20
N GLN A 74 4.87 2.40 2.10
CA GLN A 74 3.73 3.15 2.61
C GLN A 74 4.19 4.41 3.36
N ILE A 75 3.43 5.50 3.21
CA ILE A 75 3.64 6.74 3.93
C ILE A 75 2.47 6.94 4.89
N PHE A 76 2.72 6.91 6.21
CA PHE A 76 1.64 6.77 7.20
C PHE A 76 1.03 8.09 7.68
N ASP A 77 1.80 9.17 7.70
CA ASP A 77 1.41 10.47 8.26
C ASP A 77 0.63 11.38 7.29
N ILE A 78 0.50 10.95 6.02
CA ILE A 78 -0.25 11.63 4.96
C ILE A 78 -1.14 10.68 4.15
N GLY A 79 -1.95 11.23 3.25
CA GLY A 79 -2.72 10.45 2.27
C GLY A 79 -3.83 9.58 2.89
N ALA A 80 -4.08 8.43 2.26
CA ALA A 80 -5.14 7.52 2.67
C ALA A 80 -4.86 6.83 4.02
N PHE A 81 -3.58 6.62 4.35
CA PHE A 81 -3.15 5.94 5.57
C PHE A 81 -3.40 6.77 6.83
N LYS A 82 -3.18 8.10 6.77
CA LYS A 82 -3.54 9.01 7.86
C LYS A 82 -5.04 8.98 8.19
N ARG A 83 -5.89 8.79 7.17
CA ARG A 83 -7.36 8.80 7.33
C ARG A 83 -7.91 7.53 7.96
N VAL A 84 -7.15 6.44 7.95
CA VAL A 84 -7.58 5.14 8.49
C VAL A 84 -6.46 4.55 9.38
N PRO A 85 -6.31 5.04 10.62
CA PRO A 85 -5.23 4.61 11.52
C PRO A 85 -5.21 3.10 11.81
N SER A 86 -6.38 2.45 11.75
CA SER A 86 -6.50 1.00 11.92
C SER A 86 -5.77 0.21 10.84
N TYR A 87 -5.62 0.76 9.63
CA TYR A 87 -4.91 0.14 8.53
C TYR A 87 -3.39 0.22 8.70
N ALA A 88 -2.87 1.39 9.08
CA ALA A 88 -1.45 1.54 9.43
C ALA A 88 -1.05 0.57 10.55
N ASN A 89 -1.88 0.47 11.60
CA ASN A 89 -1.66 -0.49 12.69
C ASN A 89 -1.65 -1.95 12.23
N SER A 90 -2.40 -2.30 11.18
CA SER A 90 -2.39 -3.66 10.65
C SER A 90 -1.12 -3.98 9.90
N LEU A 91 -0.65 -3.07 9.05
CA LEU A 91 0.61 -3.22 8.33
C LEU A 91 1.80 -3.30 9.28
N THR A 92 1.82 -2.46 10.33
CA THR A 92 2.84 -2.51 11.38
C THR A 92 2.86 -3.87 12.08
N ARG A 93 1.69 -4.46 12.40
CA ARG A 93 1.61 -5.82 12.99
C ARG A 93 2.13 -6.90 12.04
N SER A 94 2.05 -6.69 10.73
CA SER A 94 2.59 -7.59 9.71
C SER A 94 4.09 -7.37 9.44
N GLY A 95 4.76 -6.52 10.24
CA GLY A 95 6.18 -6.20 10.08
C GLY A 95 6.47 -5.23 8.93
N LEU A 96 5.43 -4.67 8.30
CA LEU A 96 5.54 -3.61 7.31
C LEU A 96 5.46 -2.27 8.01
N TYR A 97 6.65 -1.75 8.30
CA TYR A 97 6.80 -0.39 8.75
C TYR A 97 6.81 0.54 7.52
N GLY A 98 6.17 1.69 7.67
CA GLY A 98 6.07 2.72 6.65
C GLY A 98 6.90 3.94 7.03
N SER A 99 7.10 4.82 6.05
CA SER A 99 7.82 6.08 6.19
C SER A 99 6.89 7.23 6.58
N GLU A 100 7.47 8.33 7.01
CA GLU A 100 6.78 9.62 7.10
C GLU A 100 7.03 10.46 5.83
N ALA A 101 6.21 11.48 5.61
CA ALA A 101 6.36 12.37 4.47
C ALA A 101 7.72 13.07 4.45
N TYR A 102 8.31 13.31 5.61
CA TYR A 102 9.65 13.89 5.73
C TYR A 102 10.74 12.97 5.18
N ASP A 103 10.63 11.65 5.37
CA ASP A 103 11.60 10.69 4.84
C ASP A 103 11.59 10.68 3.31
N VAL A 104 10.43 10.91 2.69
CA VAL A 104 10.27 10.93 1.23
C VAL A 104 11.15 12.02 0.59
N LEU A 105 11.32 13.16 1.25
CA LEU A 105 12.20 14.22 0.73
C LEU A 105 13.66 13.76 0.68
N GLN A 106 14.12 13.03 1.71
CA GLN A 106 15.47 12.45 1.71
C GLN A 106 15.63 11.38 0.62
N TYR A 107 14.57 10.61 0.37
CA TYR A 107 14.56 9.63 -0.72
C TYR A 107 14.62 10.30 -2.09
N CYS A 108 13.95 11.44 -2.28
CA CYS A 108 14.07 12.27 -3.48
C CYS A 108 15.50 12.77 -3.69
N ASP A 109 16.14 13.30 -2.64
CA ASP A 109 17.51 13.79 -2.73
C ASP A 109 18.48 12.67 -3.15
N ALA A 110 18.32 11.49 -2.57
CA ALA A 110 19.08 10.30 -2.95
C ALA A 110 18.81 9.87 -4.41
N ALA A 111 17.54 9.88 -4.83
CA ALA A 111 17.16 9.50 -6.19
C ALA A 111 17.68 10.49 -7.26
N ILE A 112 17.67 11.79 -6.94
CA ILE A 112 18.22 12.86 -7.78
C ILE A 112 19.75 12.71 -7.87
N ALA A 113 20.43 12.47 -6.75
CA ALA A 113 21.87 12.24 -6.73
C ALA A 113 22.26 10.99 -7.54
N SER A 114 21.51 9.89 -7.39
CA SER A 114 21.69 8.65 -8.17
C SER A 114 21.56 8.88 -9.68
N SER A 115 20.61 9.74 -10.10
CA SER A 115 20.38 10.04 -11.51
C SER A 115 21.56 10.71 -12.21
N LYS A 116 22.46 11.36 -11.45
CA LYS A 116 23.69 11.99 -11.97
C LYS A 116 24.83 11.00 -12.18
N SER A 117 24.70 9.79 -11.61
CA SER A 117 25.73 8.76 -11.57
C SER A 117 25.69 7.78 -12.75
N ILE A 118 24.98 8.11 -13.85
CA ILE A 118 24.82 7.22 -15.03
C ILE A 118 26.17 6.74 -15.58
N THR A 119 27.23 7.54 -15.41
CA THR A 119 28.57 7.25 -15.94
C THR A 119 29.39 6.29 -15.08
N SER A 120 28.98 6.01 -13.85
CA SER A 120 29.65 5.06 -12.95
C SER A 120 28.71 3.90 -12.65
N SER A 121 29.01 2.72 -13.19
CA SER A 121 28.25 1.49 -12.88
C SER A 121 28.20 1.29 -11.37
N VAL A 122 27.06 1.56 -10.75
CA VAL A 122 26.88 1.47 -9.29
C VAL A 122 26.93 0.01 -8.83
N SER A 123 26.62 -0.92 -9.73
CA SER A 123 26.66 -2.36 -9.49
C SER A 123 27.51 -3.06 -10.55
N PRO A 124 28.30 -4.09 -10.18
CA PRO A 124 29.01 -4.94 -11.14
C PRO A 124 28.06 -5.90 -11.89
N TYR A 125 26.83 -6.08 -11.42
CA TYR A 125 25.86 -7.02 -11.99
C TYR A 125 24.82 -6.34 -12.90
N ASP A 126 24.48 -5.09 -12.61
CA ASP A 126 23.50 -4.33 -13.40
C ASP A 126 23.96 -2.87 -13.54
N PRO A 127 24.41 -2.46 -14.75
CA PRO A 127 24.89 -1.10 -14.99
C PRO A 127 23.78 -0.04 -14.88
N LEU A 128 22.50 -0.45 -14.96
CA LEU A 128 21.34 0.43 -14.83
C LEU A 128 20.67 0.33 -13.45
N ALA A 129 21.36 -0.24 -12.45
CA ALA A 129 20.83 -0.36 -11.09
C ALA A 129 20.48 1.00 -10.47
N SER A 130 21.15 2.08 -10.85
CA SER A 130 20.87 3.45 -10.37
C SER A 130 19.54 4.01 -10.88
N ALA A 131 18.89 3.36 -11.87
CA ALA A 131 17.61 3.77 -12.43
C ALA A 131 16.42 3.48 -11.51
N GLN A 132 16.58 2.61 -10.51
CA GLN A 132 15.51 2.19 -9.63
C GLN A 132 16.00 2.20 -8.18
N LEU A 133 15.29 2.92 -7.31
CA LEU A 133 15.65 3.02 -5.90
C LEU A 133 14.47 2.58 -5.03
N LEU A 134 14.70 1.56 -4.22
CA LEU A 134 13.74 1.04 -3.26
C LEU A 134 13.91 1.75 -1.91
N ALA A 135 12.87 2.42 -1.44
CA ALA A 135 12.93 3.24 -0.22
C ALA A 135 11.81 2.92 0.77
N GLY A 136 12.12 3.06 2.05
CA GLY A 136 11.13 2.97 3.14
C GLY A 136 10.72 1.56 3.54
N ILE A 137 11.42 0.51 3.10
CA ILE A 137 11.12 -0.92 3.44
C ILE A 137 12.06 -1.44 4.54
N ASP A 138 12.86 -0.57 5.14
CA ASP A 138 13.94 -0.98 6.03
C ASP A 138 13.39 -1.39 7.41
N ALA A 139 12.85 -2.61 7.49
CA ALA A 139 12.10 -3.11 8.63
C ALA A 139 12.92 -3.12 9.92
N ILE A 140 14.24 -3.37 9.83
CA ILE A 140 15.14 -3.38 11.00
C ILE A 140 15.36 -1.94 11.50
N LEU A 141 15.66 -1.01 10.60
CA LEU A 141 15.89 0.40 10.97
C LEU A 141 14.61 1.06 11.49
N GLN A 142 13.45 0.75 10.91
CA GLN A 142 12.17 1.30 11.34
C GLN A 142 11.66 0.64 12.63
N ALA A 143 11.81 -0.68 12.81
CA ALA A 143 11.51 -1.33 14.09
C ALA A 143 12.36 -0.75 15.23
N THR A 144 13.65 -0.50 14.97
CA THR A 144 14.56 0.10 15.96
C THR A 144 14.16 1.54 16.32
N ARG A 145 13.74 2.35 15.34
CA ARG A 145 13.23 3.71 15.57
C ARG A 145 11.91 3.72 16.36
N ASN A 146 11.00 2.80 16.05
CA ASN A 146 9.71 2.70 16.73
C ASN A 146 9.85 2.23 18.19
N LEU A 147 10.76 1.28 18.45
CA LEU A 147 11.13 0.89 19.82
C LEU A 147 11.74 2.06 20.63
N ALA A 148 12.40 3.01 19.95
CA ALA A 148 12.92 4.20 20.61
C ALA A 148 11.83 5.25 20.89
N SER A 149 10.78 5.33 20.06
CA SER A 149 9.64 6.25 20.26
C SER A 149 8.57 5.72 21.23
N GLU A 150 8.44 4.40 21.42
CA GLU A 150 7.47 3.78 22.32
C GLU A 150 7.74 4.03 23.82
N ASN A 151 8.87 4.64 24.19
CA ASN A 151 9.10 5.14 25.56
C ASN A 151 8.35 6.43 25.89
N SER A 152 7.60 6.98 24.94
CA SER A 152 6.74 8.14 25.12
C SER A 152 5.39 7.91 24.41
N GLU A 153 4.34 7.85 25.23
CA GLU A 153 2.92 7.92 24.89
C GLU A 153 2.11 6.61 24.91
N THR A 154 1.02 6.74 25.65
CA THR A 154 0.15 5.73 26.23
C THR A 154 -0.99 5.40 25.27
N ALA A 155 -1.23 4.10 25.06
CA ALA A 155 -2.50 3.44 24.71
C ALA A 155 -3.60 4.32 24.08
N GLY A 156 -3.71 4.27 22.74
CA GLY A 156 -4.85 4.83 22.00
C GLY A 156 -6.18 4.16 22.35
N LYS A 157 -7.08 4.97 22.92
CA LYS A 157 -8.50 4.65 23.14
C LYS A 157 -9.21 4.39 21.81
N PHE A 158 -10.01 3.32 21.76
CA PHE A 158 -10.95 3.04 20.68
C PHE A 158 -12.08 4.08 20.69
N ASP A 159 -12.38 4.63 19.51
CA ASP A 159 -13.47 5.56 19.28
C ASP A 159 -14.83 4.84 19.43
N SER A 160 -15.56 5.20 20.49
CA SER A 160 -16.87 4.66 20.85
C SER A 160 -18.01 5.60 20.41
N SER A 161 -17.95 6.14 19.19
CA SER A 161 -18.85 7.21 18.73
C SER A 161 -20.02 6.79 17.84
N ASP A 162 -20.27 5.50 17.62
CA ASP A 162 -21.46 5.01 16.89
C ASP A 162 -22.26 3.99 17.75
N SER A 163 -22.85 4.47 18.85
CA SER A 163 -23.63 3.64 19.80
C SER A 163 -24.94 3.06 19.22
N ASN A 164 -25.36 3.51 18.02
CA ASN A 164 -26.60 3.08 17.36
C ASN A 164 -26.39 2.27 16.06
N ALA A 165 -25.14 2.01 15.65
CA ALA A 165 -24.89 1.23 14.43
C ALA A 165 -25.11 -0.27 14.70
N THR A 166 -25.91 -0.91 13.84
CA THR A 166 -26.14 -2.37 13.90
C THR A 166 -24.83 -3.15 13.72
N THR A 167 -24.74 -4.37 14.28
CA THR A 167 -23.57 -5.26 14.12
C THR A 167 -23.21 -5.43 12.64
N THR A 168 -24.21 -5.62 11.78
CA THR A 168 -24.07 -5.70 10.32
C THR A 168 -23.38 -4.47 9.74
N GLN A 169 -23.80 -3.25 10.12
CA GLN A 169 -23.17 -2.01 9.64
C GLN A 169 -21.72 -1.88 10.10
N ARG A 170 -21.39 -2.33 11.32
CA ARG A 170 -20.02 -2.31 11.84
C ARG A 170 -19.12 -3.28 11.07
N ILE A 171 -19.60 -4.50 10.80
CA ILE A 171 -18.88 -5.49 10.00
C ILE A 171 -18.73 -5.00 8.56
N LEU A 172 -19.79 -4.47 7.94
CA LEU A 172 -19.79 -3.91 6.59
C LEU A 172 -18.78 -2.77 6.45
N LYS A 173 -18.78 -1.81 7.38
CA LYS A 173 -17.85 -0.67 7.40
C LYS A 173 -16.41 -1.14 7.53
N LYS A 174 -16.14 -2.13 8.40
CA LYS A 174 -14.80 -2.72 8.52
C LYS A 174 -14.39 -3.45 7.23
N LEU A 175 -15.29 -4.19 6.61
CA LEU A 175 -15.03 -4.92 5.37
C LEU A 175 -14.71 -3.97 4.20
N ALA A 176 -15.51 -2.92 4.03
CA ALA A 176 -15.28 -1.86 3.04
C ALA A 176 -13.91 -1.18 3.22
N GLN A 177 -13.54 -0.89 4.48
CA GLN A 177 -12.21 -0.35 4.80
C GLN A 177 -11.08 -1.30 4.44
N LEU A 178 -11.24 -2.60 4.67
CA LEU A 178 -10.22 -3.61 4.33
C LEU A 178 -10.07 -3.81 2.81
N LEU A 179 -11.17 -3.65 2.07
CA LEU A 179 -11.23 -3.91 0.63
C LEU A 179 -11.04 -2.68 -0.27
N TYR A 180 -10.95 -1.47 0.31
CA TYR A 180 -10.86 -0.19 -0.44
C TYR A 180 -12.02 0.07 -1.39
N ILE A 181 -13.21 -0.38 -1.03
CA ILE A 181 -14.44 -0.18 -1.82
C ILE A 181 -15.48 0.58 -1.00
N SER A 182 -16.49 1.14 -1.65
CA SER A 182 -17.60 1.78 -0.93
C SER A 182 -18.38 0.73 -0.15
N THR A 183 -19.01 1.12 0.95
CA THR A 183 -20.01 0.27 1.62
C THR A 183 -21.19 -0.05 0.70
N ASP A 184 -21.48 0.83 -0.26
CA ASP A 184 -22.56 0.65 -1.25
C ASP A 184 -22.20 -0.40 -2.32
N ASP A 185 -20.91 -0.72 -2.47
CA ASP A 185 -20.41 -1.72 -3.43
C ASP A 185 -20.42 -3.14 -2.84
N ILE A 186 -20.78 -3.29 -1.56
CA ILE A 186 -20.82 -4.57 -0.85
C ILE A 186 -22.28 -4.97 -0.58
N ASP A 187 -22.72 -6.00 -1.29
CA ASP A 187 -23.93 -6.74 -0.96
C ASP A 187 -23.70 -7.64 0.26
N VAL A 188 -24.49 -7.41 1.31
CA VAL A 188 -24.42 -8.09 2.62
C VAL A 188 -24.80 -9.57 2.56
N THR A 189 -25.55 -9.99 1.54
CA THR A 189 -25.99 -11.38 1.33
C THR A 189 -24.98 -12.19 0.52
N ARG A 190 -24.11 -11.50 -0.22
CA ARG A 190 -23.15 -12.13 -1.11
C ARG A 190 -21.92 -12.63 -0.34
N PRO A 191 -21.36 -13.80 -0.70
CA PRO A 191 -20.16 -14.30 -0.05
C PRO A 191 -18.98 -13.33 -0.16
N ILE A 192 -18.31 -13.08 0.96
CA ILE A 192 -17.23 -12.10 1.07
C ILE A 192 -16.01 -12.48 0.23
N SER A 193 -15.80 -13.78 -0.02
CA SER A 193 -14.78 -14.33 -0.92
C SER A 193 -14.94 -13.85 -2.38
N LYS A 194 -16.15 -13.48 -2.81
CA LYS A 194 -16.39 -12.94 -4.17
C LYS A 194 -15.85 -11.51 -4.36
N TYR A 195 -15.52 -10.81 -3.28
CA TYR A 195 -14.89 -9.49 -3.33
C TYR A 195 -13.35 -9.56 -3.31
N GLY A 196 -12.77 -10.77 -3.42
CA GLY A 196 -11.32 -10.94 -3.51
C GLY A 196 -10.60 -10.88 -2.16
N ILE A 197 -11.28 -11.31 -1.08
CA ILE A 197 -10.65 -11.48 0.23
C ILE A 197 -9.59 -12.58 0.16
N ASP A 198 -8.39 -12.25 0.64
CA ASP A 198 -7.29 -13.19 0.83
C ASP A 198 -7.12 -13.56 2.31
N SER A 199 -6.17 -14.46 2.60
CA SER A 199 -5.88 -14.91 3.95
C SER A 199 -5.45 -13.80 4.91
N MET A 200 -4.86 -12.71 4.41
CA MET A 200 -4.41 -11.58 5.23
C MET A 200 -5.60 -10.72 5.65
N VAL A 201 -6.47 -10.37 4.71
CA VAL A 201 -7.72 -9.63 4.97
C VAL A 201 -8.64 -10.44 5.88
N ALA A 202 -8.75 -11.75 5.65
CA ALA A 202 -9.52 -12.65 6.48
C ALA A 202 -8.99 -12.73 7.93
N ALA A 203 -7.67 -12.81 8.10
CA ALA A 203 -7.05 -12.83 9.43
C ALA A 203 -7.26 -11.49 10.18
N GLU A 204 -7.19 -10.36 9.47
CA GLU A 204 -7.46 -9.05 10.08
C GLU A 204 -8.93 -8.91 10.50
N LEU A 205 -9.87 -9.35 9.66
CA LEU A 205 -11.29 -9.33 9.99
C LEU A 205 -11.59 -10.21 11.20
N ARG A 206 -11.02 -11.42 11.26
CA ARG A 206 -11.12 -12.32 12.43
C ARG A 206 -10.61 -11.66 13.70
N ASN A 207 -9.40 -11.11 13.68
CA ASN A 207 -8.82 -10.47 14.86
C ASN A 207 -9.66 -9.27 15.32
N TRP A 208 -10.23 -8.52 14.37
CA TRP A 208 -11.12 -7.41 14.67
C TRP A 208 -12.43 -7.88 15.29
N LEU A 209 -13.04 -8.97 14.80
CA LEU A 209 -14.25 -9.57 15.38
C LEU A 209 -13.99 -10.04 16.82
N PHE A 210 -12.84 -10.67 17.07
CA PHE A 210 -12.44 -11.07 18.42
C PHE A 210 -12.29 -9.86 19.35
N ALA A 211 -11.63 -8.79 18.90
CA ALA A 211 -11.40 -7.59 19.71
C ALA A 211 -12.69 -6.80 20.02
N ASN A 212 -13.68 -6.81 19.13
CA ASN A 212 -14.88 -5.98 19.25
C ASN A 212 -16.12 -6.73 19.76
N PHE A 213 -16.17 -8.05 19.57
CA PHE A 213 -17.32 -8.88 19.91
C PHE A 213 -16.95 -10.10 20.76
N ALA A 214 -15.67 -10.30 21.10
CA ALA A 214 -15.17 -11.46 21.86
C ALA A 214 -15.52 -12.81 21.21
N LYS A 215 -15.64 -12.84 19.87
CA LYS A 215 -15.98 -14.04 19.09
C LYS A 215 -14.79 -14.52 18.29
N ASP A 216 -14.37 -15.75 18.56
CA ASP A 216 -13.34 -16.42 17.77
C ASP A 216 -13.99 -17.18 16.61
N VAL A 217 -13.97 -16.58 15.43
CA VAL A 217 -14.43 -17.23 14.21
C VAL A 217 -13.22 -17.88 13.53
N PRO A 218 -13.23 -19.21 13.30
CA PRO A 218 -12.13 -19.89 12.61
C PRO A 218 -11.83 -19.28 11.25
N LEU A 219 -10.54 -19.16 10.90
CA LEU A 219 -10.10 -18.56 9.63
C LEU A 219 -10.68 -19.29 8.40
N ALA A 220 -10.87 -20.61 8.49
CA ALA A 220 -11.50 -21.39 7.42
C ALA A 220 -12.89 -20.86 7.06
N HIS A 221 -13.69 -20.48 8.07
CA HIS A 221 -15.01 -19.90 7.85
C HIS A 221 -14.96 -18.49 7.27
N MET A 222 -13.86 -17.75 7.39
CA MET A 222 -13.72 -16.44 6.72
C MET A 222 -13.55 -16.56 5.21
N LEU A 223 -13.02 -17.68 4.75
CA LEU A 223 -12.70 -17.94 3.34
C LEU A 223 -13.72 -18.85 2.65
N ASP A 224 -14.71 -19.34 3.40
CA ASP A 224 -15.76 -20.19 2.88
C ASP A 224 -16.61 -19.48 1.81
N ALA A 225 -17.10 -20.28 0.85
CA ALA A 225 -17.87 -19.80 -0.28
C ALA A 225 -19.29 -19.33 0.09
N ASP A 226 -19.71 -19.49 1.35
CA ASP A 226 -21.04 -19.16 1.86
C ASP A 226 -21.02 -18.10 2.98
N THR A 227 -19.84 -17.57 3.32
CA THR A 227 -19.70 -16.56 4.37
C THR A 227 -20.01 -15.18 3.84
N SER A 228 -21.17 -14.65 4.21
CA SER A 228 -21.63 -13.28 3.92
C SER A 228 -21.49 -12.37 5.15
N VAL A 229 -21.73 -11.07 4.99
CA VAL A 229 -21.73 -10.12 6.12
C VAL A 229 -22.84 -10.47 7.11
N GLU A 230 -24.02 -10.88 6.62
CA GLU A 230 -25.11 -11.37 7.46
C GLU A 230 -24.74 -12.65 8.22
N ARG A 231 -24.02 -13.58 7.58
CA ARG A 231 -23.60 -14.80 8.25
C ARG A 231 -22.58 -14.52 9.35
N LEU A 232 -21.65 -13.59 9.12
CA LEU A 232 -20.73 -13.14 10.17
C LEU A 232 -21.45 -12.48 11.33
N GLU A 233 -22.49 -11.70 11.05
CA GLU A 233 -23.35 -11.10 12.08
C GLU A 233 -24.09 -12.18 12.88
N GLN A 234 -24.65 -13.20 12.24
CA GLN A 234 -25.25 -14.35 12.91
C GLN A 234 -24.23 -15.11 13.78
N MET A 235 -23.01 -15.33 13.29
CA MET A 235 -21.94 -15.96 14.07
C MET A 235 -21.50 -15.13 15.28
N VAL A 236 -21.62 -13.80 15.18
CA VAL A 236 -21.39 -12.90 16.31
C VAL A 236 -22.51 -12.99 17.35
N HIS A 237 -23.77 -13.17 16.90
CA HIS A 237 -24.95 -13.24 17.77
C HIS A 237 -25.30 -14.65 18.29
N MET A 238 -24.75 -15.71 17.73
CA MET A 238 -24.91 -17.06 18.28
C MET A 238 -24.18 -17.18 19.63
N GLU A 239 -24.95 -17.32 20.72
CA GLU A 239 -24.45 -17.80 22.00
C GLU A 239 -23.99 -19.26 21.88
N HIS A 240 -22.98 -19.64 22.69
CA HIS A 240 -22.57 -21.03 22.84
C HIS A 240 -23.63 -21.83 23.59
#